data_AF-A0AA90T4T8-F1
#
_entry.id   AF-A0AA90T4T8-F1
#
_cell.length_a   1.000
_cell.length_b   1.000
_cell.length_c   1.000
_cell.angle_alpha   90.00
_cell.angle_beta   90.00
_cell.angle_gamma   90.00
#
_symmetry.space_group_name_H-M   'P 1'
#
loop_
_entity.id
_entity.type
_entity.pdbx_description
1 polymer ?
#
loop_
_entity_poly.entity_id
_entity_poly.type
_entity_poly.pdbx_seq_one_letter_code
_entity_poly.pdbx_strand_id
1 'polypeptide(L)'
;MASIVYTVILIVSFLFLVWKNDDKESYFPLKIIGYFILGSFAFNFNQISLPVGFVVYLIFFRPKLNVRVKRIATVFGFLAFIFVHWTIPYAMDEWESRPIFIEHELGSIYTMNFQEEYELVKQELKNNSLRLEDFEVDY
;
A
#
# COMPACT_ATOMS: atom_id res chain seq x y z
N MET A 1 -9.05 -9.91 -0.81
CA MET A 1 -8.46 -10.54 -2.01
C MET A 1 -7.13 -9.93 -2.44
N ALA A 2 -6.96 -8.60 -2.43
CA ALA A 2 -5.71 -7.95 -2.86
C ALA A 2 -4.45 -8.41 -2.10
N SER A 3 -4.56 -8.64 -0.79
CA SER A 3 -3.46 -9.17 0.06
C SER A 3 -2.84 -10.47 -0.48
N ILE A 4 -3.67 -11.42 -0.95
CA ILE A 4 -3.23 -12.72 -1.47
C ILE A 4 -2.49 -12.55 -2.81
N VAL A 5 -2.97 -11.67 -3.68
CA VAL A 5 -2.35 -11.40 -4.98
C VAL A 5 -0.97 -10.77 -4.80
N TYR A 6 -0.83 -9.81 -3.88
CA TYR A 6 0.47 -9.20 -3.57
C TYR A 6 1.45 -10.21 -2.98
N THR A 7 1.00 -11.10 -2.09
CA THR A 7 1.86 -12.14 -1.54
C THR A 7 2.32 -13.11 -2.62
N VAL A 8 1.44 -13.51 -3.55
CA VAL A 8 1.79 -14.40 -4.66
C VAL A 8 2.81 -13.74 -5.60
N ILE A 9 2.63 -12.48 -5.97
CA ILE A 9 3.58 -11.74 -6.83
C ILE A 9 4.95 -11.64 -6.16
N LEU A 10 4.97 -11.36 -4.85
CA LEU A 10 6.21 -11.25 -4.08
C LEU A 10 6.92 -12.60 -4.02
N ILE A 11 6.20 -13.69 -3.74
CA ILE A 11 6.73 -15.06 -3.70
C ILE A 11 7.27 -15.49 -5.08
N VAL A 12 6.54 -15.24 -6.17
CA VAL A 12 6.95 -15.62 -7.53
C VAL A 12 8.19 -14.83 -7.97
N SER A 13 8.23 -13.52 -7.69
CA SER A 13 9.41 -12.69 -7.97
C SER A 13 10.62 -13.17 -7.17
N PHE A 14 10.41 -13.60 -5.93
CA PHE A 14 11.45 -14.15 -5.07
C PHE A 14 11.99 -15.49 -5.58
N LEU A 15 11.09 -16.41 -5.96
CA LEU A 15 11.44 -17.71 -6.54
C LEU A 15 12.22 -17.55 -7.85
N PHE A 16 11.79 -16.64 -8.73
CA PHE A 16 12.51 -16.33 -9.97
C PHE A 16 13.94 -15.83 -9.70
N LEU A 17 14.11 -15.03 -8.64
CA LEU A 17 15.40 -14.49 -8.24
C LEU A 17 16.35 -15.58 -7.70
N VAL A 18 15.82 -16.52 -6.94
CA VAL A 18 16.56 -17.66 -6.36
C VAL A 18 16.97 -18.67 -7.42
N TRP A 19 16.19 -18.83 -8.50
CA TRP A 19 16.44 -19.83 -9.53
C TRP A 19 17.59 -19.45 -10.48
N LYS A 20 17.94 -18.16 -10.59
CA LYS A 20 19.03 -17.65 -11.43
C LYS A 20 20.40 -17.79 -10.75
N ASN A 21 20.76 -19.03 -10.42
CA ASN A 21 21.94 -19.36 -9.62
C ASN A 21 23.08 -19.86 -10.54
N ASP A 22 23.84 -18.94 -11.14
CA ASP A 22 25.01 -19.29 -11.98
C ASP A 22 26.27 -19.58 -11.15
N ASP A 23 26.40 -18.96 -9.96
CA ASP A 23 27.58 -19.08 -9.11
C ASP A 23 27.28 -19.90 -7.84
N LYS A 24 28.16 -20.86 -7.50
CA LYS A 24 28.09 -21.65 -6.25
C LYS A 24 28.41 -20.79 -5.02
N GLU A 25 27.52 -19.88 -4.67
CA GLU A 25 27.62 -19.10 -3.45
C GLU A 25 26.91 -19.81 -2.28
N SER A 26 27.64 -20.04 -1.19
CA SER A 26 27.04 -20.63 0.01
C SER A 26 25.98 -19.71 0.63
N TYR A 27 24.87 -20.33 1.08
CA TYR A 27 23.69 -19.67 1.66
C TYR A 27 23.06 -18.59 0.77
N PHE A 28 23.12 -18.78 -0.55
CA PHE A 28 22.61 -17.80 -1.52
C PHE A 28 21.15 -17.35 -1.29
N PRO A 29 20.17 -18.25 -1.06
CA PRO A 29 18.79 -17.83 -0.84
C PRO A 29 18.63 -16.95 0.41
N LEU A 30 19.30 -17.31 1.50
CA LEU A 30 19.28 -16.53 2.74
C LEU A 30 19.88 -15.14 2.55
N LYS A 31 20.96 -15.03 1.77
CA LYS A 31 21.55 -13.74 1.42
C LYS A 31 20.57 -12.89 0.62
N ILE A 32 19.86 -13.45 -0.36
CA ILE A 32 18.84 -12.72 -1.11
C ILE A 32 17.76 -12.17 -0.16
N ILE A 33 17.27 -13.00 0.77
CA ILE A 33 16.28 -12.57 1.78
C ILE A 33 16.83 -11.39 2.58
N GLY A 34 18.08 -11.48 3.03
CA GLY A 34 18.73 -10.37 3.75
C GLY A 34 18.83 -9.09 2.93
N TYR A 35 19.20 -9.17 1.64
CA TYR A 35 19.27 -8.00 0.75
C TYR A 35 17.89 -7.39 0.46
N PHE A 36 16.84 -8.21 0.39
CA PHE A 36 15.46 -7.73 0.26
C PHE A 36 15.01 -7.01 1.53
N ILE A 37 15.16 -7.65 2.70
CA ILE A 37 14.84 -7.05 4.01
C ILE A 37 15.59 -5.74 4.22
N LEU A 38 16.89 -5.71 3.86
CA LEU A 38 17.70 -4.50 3.92
C LEU A 38 17.11 -3.39 3.04
N GLY A 39 16.66 -3.71 1.83
CA GLY A 39 16.02 -2.73 0.94
C GLY A 39 14.68 -2.22 1.45
N SER A 40 13.87 -3.07 2.08
CA SER A 40 12.54 -2.72 2.58
C SER A 40 12.53 -2.09 3.97
N PHE A 41 13.69 -2.01 4.64
CA PHE A 41 13.77 -1.52 6.01
C PHE A 41 13.45 -0.02 6.09
N ALA A 42 12.37 0.28 6.81
CA ALA A 42 11.88 1.61 7.10
C ALA A 42 12.33 2.08 8.48
N PHE A 43 12.78 3.33 8.58
CA PHE A 43 12.86 4.05 9.84
C PHE A 43 11.71 5.04 9.93
N ASN A 44 10.82 4.86 10.90
CA ASN A 44 9.66 5.72 11.08
C ASN A 44 9.97 6.81 12.10
N PHE A 45 9.93 8.07 11.68
CA PHE A 45 10.17 9.22 12.55
C PHE A 45 9.11 10.30 12.31
N ASN A 46 8.39 10.67 13.37
CA ASN A 46 7.41 11.75 13.36
C ASN A 46 6.44 11.69 12.16
N GLN A 47 5.82 10.52 11.94
CA GLN A 47 4.90 10.19 10.84
C GLN A 47 5.52 10.03 9.44
N ILE A 48 6.82 10.29 9.27
CA ILE A 48 7.52 10.09 8.01
C ILE A 48 8.30 8.78 8.07
N SER A 49 8.04 7.89 7.11
CA SER A 49 8.86 6.70 6.88
C SER A 49 10.04 7.04 5.97
N LEU A 50 11.26 6.75 6.42
CA LEU A 50 12.49 6.95 5.67
C LEU A 50 13.11 5.59 5.27
N PRO A 51 13.58 5.42 4.02
CA PRO A 51 14.15 4.18 3.51
C PRO A 51 15.62 3.98 3.94
N VAL A 52 15.89 4.01 5.25
CA VAL A 52 17.25 4.00 5.79
C VAL A 52 17.99 2.73 5.39
N GLY A 53 17.32 1.58 5.31
CA GLY A 53 17.98 0.34 4.90
C GLY A 53 18.53 0.37 3.48
N PHE A 54 17.79 0.98 2.55
CA PHE A 54 18.27 1.18 1.18
C PHE A 54 19.46 2.14 1.13
N VAL A 55 19.45 3.21 1.93
CA VAL A 55 20.59 4.13 2.05
C VAL A 55 21.82 3.40 2.61
N VAL A 56 21.64 2.58 3.65
CA VAL A 56 22.70 1.75 4.24
C VAL A 56 23.27 0.79 3.19
N TYR A 57 22.43 0.17 2.36
CA TYR A 57 22.90 -0.66 1.25
C TYR A 57 23.82 0.11 0.31
N LEU A 58 23.41 1.31 -0.14
CA LEU A 58 24.18 2.12 -1.09
C LEU A 58 25.56 2.51 -0.56
N ILE A 59 25.65 2.82 0.74
CA ILE A 59 26.89 3.30 1.37
C ILE A 59 27.81 2.13 1.75
N PHE A 60 27.27 1.11 2.40
CA PHE A 60 28.08 0.08 3.08
C PHE A 60 28.16 -1.26 2.34
N PHE A 61 27.19 -1.60 1.48
CA PHE A 61 27.12 -2.93 0.88
C PHE A 61 27.61 -2.94 -0.57
N ARG A 62 28.78 -3.56 -0.79
CA ARG A 62 29.35 -3.81 -2.13
C ARG A 62 29.55 -5.31 -2.37
N PRO A 63 28.49 -6.06 -2.78
CA PRO A 63 28.60 -7.49 -3.03
C PRO A 63 29.62 -7.78 -4.15
N LYS A 64 30.40 -8.86 -4.00
CA LYS A 64 31.38 -9.32 -4.99
C LYS A 64 30.86 -10.45 -5.89
N LEU A 65 30.06 -11.35 -5.31
CA LEU A 65 29.41 -12.47 -6.01
C LEU A 65 27.92 -12.18 -6.20
N ASN A 66 27.33 -12.65 -7.30
CA ASN A 66 25.91 -12.49 -7.62
C ASN A 66 25.40 -11.04 -7.46
N VAL A 67 26.24 -10.06 -7.85
CA VAL A 67 26.02 -8.62 -7.63
C VAL A 67 24.69 -8.16 -8.20
N ARG A 68 24.37 -8.62 -9.42
CA ARG A 68 23.13 -8.25 -10.11
C ARG A 68 21.91 -8.73 -9.33
N VAL A 69 21.91 -9.98 -8.88
CA VAL A 69 20.77 -10.57 -8.16
C VAL A 69 20.55 -9.89 -6.81
N LYS A 70 21.62 -9.67 -6.04
CA LYS A 70 21.55 -8.98 -4.74
C LYS A 70 21.08 -7.52 -4.87
N ARG A 71 21.56 -6.80 -5.90
CA ARG A 71 21.09 -5.45 -6.21
C ARG A 71 19.61 -5.44 -6.55
N ILE A 72 19.16 -6.36 -7.40
CA ILE A 72 17.74 -6.47 -7.76
C ILE A 72 16.90 -6.78 -6.52
N ALA A 73 17.34 -7.68 -5.65
CA ALA A 73 16.66 -7.99 -4.39
C ALA A 73 16.48 -6.74 -3.50
N THR A 74 17.53 -5.94 -3.34
CA THR A 74 17.46 -4.69 -2.58
C THR A 74 16.59 -3.63 -3.23
N VAL A 75 16.61 -3.51 -4.56
CA VAL A 75 15.71 -2.60 -5.28
C VAL A 75 14.25 -3.02 -5.12
N PHE A 76 13.95 -4.33 -5.19
CA PHE A 76 12.59 -4.82 -4.90
C PHE A 76 12.17 -4.55 -3.45
N GLY A 77 13.09 -4.70 -2.49
CA GLY A 77 12.84 -4.32 -1.11
C GLY A 77 12.47 -2.83 -0.99
N PHE A 78 13.22 -1.96 -1.65
CA PHE A 78 12.95 -0.53 -1.67
C PHE A 78 11.63 -0.17 -2.36
N LEU A 79 11.28 -0.85 -3.46
CA LEU A 79 9.96 -0.71 -4.08
C LEU A 79 8.85 -1.14 -3.10
N ALA A 80 9.03 -2.25 -2.40
CA ALA A 80 8.07 -2.70 -1.39
C ALA A 80 7.89 -1.65 -0.28
N PHE A 81 8.98 -1.00 0.15
CA PHE A 81 8.91 0.13 1.08
C PHE A 81 8.02 1.27 0.52
N ILE A 82 8.25 1.70 -0.73
CA ILE A 82 7.46 2.76 -1.37
C ILE A 82 5.98 2.38 -1.39
N PHE A 83 5.67 1.15 -1.80
CA PHE A 83 4.29 0.70 -1.88
C PHE A 83 3.60 0.70 -0.51
N VAL A 84 4.24 0.10 0.49
CA VAL A 84 3.66 -0.08 1.82
C VAL A 84 3.52 1.24 2.58
N HIS A 85 4.52 2.13 2.49
CA HIS A 85 4.56 3.32 3.33
C HIS A 85 3.99 4.57 2.66
N TRP A 86 4.02 4.66 1.33
CA TRP A 86 3.58 5.87 0.62
C TRP A 86 2.37 5.63 -0.26
N THR A 87 2.39 4.64 -1.15
CA THR A 87 1.32 4.53 -2.15
C THR A 87 0.04 3.91 -1.61
N ILE A 88 0.12 2.85 -0.79
CA ILE A 88 -1.06 2.17 -0.24
C ILE A 88 -1.84 3.09 0.70
N PRO A 89 -1.21 3.75 1.70
CA PRO A 89 -1.93 4.66 2.58
C PRO A 89 -2.64 5.77 1.80
N TYR A 90 -1.96 6.37 0.83
CA TYR A 90 -2.54 7.41 -0.03
C TYR A 90 -3.72 6.89 -0.87
N ALA A 91 -3.58 5.70 -1.47
CA ALA A 91 -4.66 5.10 -2.26
C ALA A 91 -5.86 4.69 -1.40
N MET A 92 -5.63 4.26 -0.15
CA MET A 92 -6.71 3.92 0.79
C MET A 92 -7.46 5.17 1.23
N ASP A 93 -6.73 6.24 1.56
CA ASP A 93 -7.31 7.54 1.94
C ASP A 93 -8.21 8.12 0.83
N GLU A 94 -7.70 8.12 -0.40
CA GLU A 94 -8.47 8.56 -1.59
C GLU A 94 -9.71 7.68 -1.83
N TRP A 95 -9.58 6.36 -1.66
CA TRP A 95 -10.69 5.42 -1.86
C TRP A 95 -11.77 5.57 -0.79
N GLU A 96 -11.39 5.78 0.46
CA GLU A 96 -12.30 5.98 1.58
C GLU A 96 -13.00 7.35 1.51
N SER A 97 -12.29 8.39 1.04
CA SER A 97 -12.79 9.75 0.92
C SER A 97 -13.56 10.03 -0.39
N ARG A 98 -13.76 9.01 -1.23
CA ARG A 98 -14.38 9.20 -2.54
C ARG A 98 -15.83 9.71 -2.43
N PRO A 99 -16.26 10.64 -3.30
CA PRO A 99 -17.65 11.05 -3.34
C PRO A 99 -18.53 9.90 -3.84
N ILE A 100 -19.69 9.74 -3.20
CA ILE A 100 -20.72 8.80 -3.62
C ILE A 100 -21.95 9.61 -4.03
N PHE A 101 -22.34 9.48 -5.29
CA PHE A 101 -23.54 10.12 -5.82
C PHE A 101 -24.73 9.16 -5.67
N ILE A 102 -25.80 9.65 -5.05
CA ILE A 102 -27.06 8.92 -4.91
C ILE A 102 -28.09 9.71 -5.72
N GLU A 103 -28.53 9.15 -6.85
CA GLU A 103 -29.58 9.75 -7.66
C GLU A 103 -30.94 9.48 -7.01
N HIS A 104 -31.56 10.53 -6.48
CA HIS A 104 -32.88 10.46 -5.86
C HIS A 104 -33.70 11.72 -6.20
N GLU A 105 -34.98 11.55 -6.51
CA GLU A 105 -35.91 12.68 -6.66
C GLU A 105 -36.23 13.25 -5.28
N LEU A 106 -35.46 14.26 -4.88
CA LEU A 106 -35.69 14.97 -3.64
C LEU A 106 -36.98 15.80 -3.73
N GLY A 107 -37.81 15.70 -2.70
CA GLY A 107 -38.89 16.66 -2.46
C GLY A 107 -38.32 18.07 -2.19
N SER A 108 -39.19 19.07 -2.12
CA SER A 108 -38.76 20.42 -1.70
C SER A 108 -38.06 20.35 -0.34
N ILE A 109 -36.88 20.97 -0.23
CA ILE A 109 -36.06 21.04 0.98
C ILE A 109 -36.85 21.62 2.17
N TYR A 110 -37.82 22.49 1.90
CA TYR A 110 -38.70 23.08 2.90
C TYR A 110 -39.74 22.11 3.47
N THR A 111 -39.94 20.96 2.81
CA THR A 111 -40.96 19.97 3.16
C THR A 111 -40.39 18.57 3.38
N MET A 112 -39.10 18.35 3.08
CA MET A 112 -38.48 17.04 3.21
C MET A 112 -38.31 16.64 4.67
N ASN A 113 -38.38 15.34 4.93
CA ASN A 113 -38.08 14.76 6.23
C ASN A 113 -36.62 14.30 6.27
N PHE A 114 -35.74 15.14 6.82
CA PHE A 114 -34.31 14.86 6.93
C PHE A 114 -33.99 13.54 7.65
N GLN A 115 -34.81 13.12 8.61
CA GLN A 115 -34.57 11.86 9.33
C GLN A 115 -34.82 10.66 8.43
N GLU A 116 -35.86 10.70 7.61
CA GLU A 116 -36.21 9.64 6.67
C GLU A 116 -35.14 9.52 5.58
N GLU A 117 -34.71 10.65 5.04
CA GLU A 117 -33.66 10.76 4.02
C GLU A 117 -32.30 10.26 4.54
N TYR A 118 -31.96 10.57 5.79
CA TYR A 118 -30.77 10.06 6.44
C TYR A 118 -30.80 8.53 6.63
N GLU A 119 -31.95 7.94 6.97
CA GLU A 119 -32.08 6.49 7.06
C GLU A 119 -31.98 5.80 5.68
N LEU A 120 -32.51 6.42 4.63
CA LEU A 120 -32.34 5.95 3.24
C LEU A 120 -30.86 5.97 2.83
N VAL A 121 -30.15 7.07 3.11
CA VAL A 121 -28.71 7.18 2.81
C VAL A 121 -27.89 6.12 3.57
N LYS A 122 -28.21 5.84 4.84
CA LYS A 122 -27.57 4.75 5.59
C LYS A 122 -27.79 3.39 4.96
N GLN A 123 -29.01 3.12 4.51
CA GLN A 123 -29.38 1.87 3.87
C GLN A 123 -28.63 1.69 2.56
N GLU A 124 -28.55 2.74 1.74
CA GLU A 124 -27.86 2.72 0.44
C GLU A 124 -26.35 2.51 0.61
N LEU A 125 -25.75 3.19 1.59
CA LEU A 125 -24.33 3.05 1.93
C LEU A 125 -24.03 1.78 2.73
N LYS A 126 -25.05 1.02 3.16
CA LYS A 126 -24.95 -0.18 4.00
C LYS A 126 -24.06 0.03 5.22
N ASN A 127 -24.09 1.22 5.80
CA ASN A 127 -23.22 1.61 6.91
C ASN A 127 -24.03 2.24 8.03
N ASN A 128 -24.10 1.54 9.17
CA ASN A 128 -24.87 1.95 10.33
C ASN A 128 -24.12 2.93 11.24
N SER A 129 -22.85 3.22 10.95
CA SER A 129 -21.96 4.08 11.75
C SER A 129 -21.75 5.49 11.16
N LEU A 130 -22.54 5.86 10.15
CA LEU A 130 -22.42 7.15 9.48
C LEU A 130 -22.85 8.30 10.39
N ARG A 131 -22.09 9.39 10.39
CA ARG A 131 -22.43 10.66 11.01
C ARG A 131 -22.35 11.74 9.94
N LEU A 132 -23.36 12.61 9.89
CA LEU A 132 -23.30 13.80 9.05
C LEU A 132 -22.32 14.79 9.69
N GLU A 133 -21.26 15.15 8.95
CA GLU A 133 -20.28 16.15 9.41
C GLU A 133 -20.53 17.53 8.79
N ASP A 134 -20.94 17.58 7.52
CA ASP A 134 -21.26 18.81 6.80
C ASP A 134 -22.42 18.59 5.83
N PHE A 135 -23.15 19.65 5.50
CA PHE A 135 -24.30 19.64 4.59
C PHE A 135 -24.37 20.96 3.82
N GLU A 136 -24.22 20.86 2.50
CA GLU A 136 -24.29 21.98 1.56
C GLU A 136 -25.40 21.73 0.53
N VAL A 137 -26.11 22.81 0.16
CA VAL A 137 -27.17 22.79 -0.86
C VAL A 137 -26.85 23.88 -1.85
N ASP A 138 -26.63 23.49 -3.10
CA ASP A 138 -26.52 24.40 -4.23
C ASP A 138 -27.85 24.49 -5.00
N TYR A 139 -28.25 25.72 -5.35
CA TYR A 139 -29.48 26.05 -6.08
C TYR A 139 -29.18 26.53 -7.51
#